data_AF-A0A2E3HR39-F1
#
_entry.id   AF-A0A2E3HR39-F1
#
_cell.length_a   1.000
_cell.length_b   1.000
_cell.length_c   1.000
_cell.angle_alpha   90.00
_cell.angle_beta   90.00
_cell.angle_gamma   90.00
#
_symmetry.space_group_name_H-M   'P 1'
#
loop_
_entity.id
_entity.type
_entity.pdbx_description
1 polymer ?
#
loop_
_entity_poly.entity_id
_entity_poly.type
_entity_poly.pdbx_seq_one_letter_code
_entity_poly.pdbx_strand_id
1 'polypeptide(L)'
;MSKQGISTGSAPNDGTGDTLLAGTIKINNNFNEIYDTFGDGTNLVSFVSFATTAGYSTNAGIASTSVLAGMASSVTGNIDINTSGVVTSSYADIGKITIQQPGAITDGPIEVGTAATMFRIKADGMVGIGTSLPTSQLEVASFSNENPTIWAVAKGNGYGLRVSDGAITDNKSFVVTNEAYTGIGSTSPTCRLDVQGDVLVSGASTLMDQVNFNSDITEKVVGNYSDVMSVSAGGTFTIDVSQGSVVCGVATTSISSWAFTNVSGQNSKATTATLIINAGVGYTYGDPVTVNGASIAAGVKWVGGNPPPSTANDDILTFSIIRDSTGVTRVYCSSSINIS
;
A
#
# COMPACT_ATOMS: atom_id res chain seq x y z
N MET A 1 78.23 -13.53 -17.58
CA MET A 1 79.18 -14.66 -17.76
C MET A 1 79.21 -15.50 -16.48
N SER A 2 79.89 -16.64 -16.44
CA SER A 2 80.06 -17.37 -15.17
C SER A 2 81.29 -16.83 -14.43
N LYS A 3 81.22 -16.77 -13.09
CA LYS A 3 82.33 -16.31 -12.22
C LYS A 3 83.63 -17.03 -12.58
N GLN A 4 84.67 -16.27 -12.92
CA GLN A 4 86.00 -16.81 -13.19
C GLN A 4 86.86 -16.78 -11.93
N GLY A 5 87.18 -17.95 -11.35
CA GLY A 5 88.07 -18.08 -10.19
C GLY A 5 89.56 -18.06 -10.58
N ILE A 6 90.40 -17.44 -9.74
CA ILE A 6 91.86 -17.52 -9.84
C ILE A 6 92.31 -18.90 -9.37
N SER A 7 93.07 -19.63 -10.19
CA SER A 7 93.71 -20.89 -9.82
C SER A 7 94.99 -20.61 -9.05
N THR A 8 95.10 -21.06 -7.80
CA THR A 8 96.28 -20.82 -6.95
C THR A 8 97.38 -21.89 -7.07
N GLY A 9 97.21 -22.86 -7.98
CA GLY A 9 98.09 -24.02 -8.09
C GLY A 9 97.85 -25.06 -7.00
N SER A 10 98.59 -26.17 -7.05
CA SER A 10 98.48 -27.27 -6.07
C SER A 10 99.44 -27.10 -4.89
N ALA A 11 100.53 -26.37 -5.07
CA ALA A 11 101.53 -26.02 -4.06
C ALA A 11 102.19 -24.66 -4.36
N PRO A 12 102.84 -24.02 -3.37
CA PRO A 12 103.55 -22.76 -3.59
C PRO A 12 104.62 -22.88 -4.68
N ASN A 13 104.59 -21.98 -5.66
CA ASN A 13 105.56 -21.85 -6.75
C ASN A 13 105.68 -23.09 -7.66
N ASP A 14 104.64 -23.92 -7.76
CA ASP A 14 104.65 -25.16 -8.55
C ASP A 14 104.38 -24.96 -10.06
N GLY A 15 104.10 -23.73 -10.49
CA GLY A 15 103.84 -23.39 -11.88
C GLY A 15 102.50 -23.90 -12.44
N THR A 16 101.64 -24.53 -11.63
CA THR A 16 100.33 -25.07 -12.05
C THR A 16 99.18 -24.10 -11.82
N GLY A 17 99.42 -23.00 -11.09
CA GLY A 17 98.47 -21.91 -10.91
C GLY A 17 98.37 -20.96 -12.10
N ASP A 18 97.42 -20.03 -12.03
CA ASP A 18 97.34 -18.95 -13.01
C ASP A 18 98.61 -18.11 -12.95
N THR A 19 99.11 -17.71 -14.12
CA THR A 19 100.09 -16.64 -14.19
C THR A 19 99.45 -15.34 -13.71
N LEU A 20 100.25 -14.36 -13.26
CA LEU A 20 99.75 -13.05 -12.87
C LEU A 20 98.86 -12.43 -13.97
N LEU A 21 99.27 -12.58 -15.23
CA LEU A 21 98.49 -12.13 -16.39
C LEU A 21 97.11 -12.81 -16.45
N ALA A 22 97.06 -14.14 -16.39
CA ALA A 22 95.81 -14.89 -16.45
C ALA A 22 94.87 -14.56 -15.28
N GLY A 23 95.43 -14.42 -14.06
CA GLY A 23 94.69 -14.00 -12.88
C GLY A 23 94.09 -12.59 -13.05
N THR A 24 94.86 -11.62 -13.54
CA THR A 24 94.37 -10.24 -13.75
C THR A 24 93.30 -10.14 -14.83
N ILE A 25 93.36 -10.97 -15.88
CA ILE A 25 92.31 -11.02 -16.91
C ILE A 25 90.99 -11.52 -16.30
N LYS A 26 91.03 -12.59 -15.48
CA LYS A 26 89.84 -13.12 -14.79
C LYS A 26 89.22 -12.09 -13.83
N ILE A 27 90.06 -11.35 -13.09
CA ILE A 27 89.63 -10.26 -12.21
C ILE A 27 88.90 -9.18 -13.02
N ASN A 28 89.55 -8.65 -14.06
CA ASN A 28 88.96 -7.61 -14.91
C ASN A 28 87.65 -8.07 -15.55
N ASN A 29 87.59 -9.31 -16.04
CA ASN A 29 86.37 -9.87 -16.62
C ASN A 29 85.22 -9.96 -15.60
N ASN A 30 85.48 -10.42 -14.37
CA ASN A 30 84.45 -10.47 -13.33
C ASN A 30 83.98 -9.06 -12.92
N PHE A 31 84.88 -8.09 -12.82
CA PHE A 31 84.50 -6.71 -12.50
C PHE A 31 83.76 -6.04 -13.65
N ASN A 32 84.19 -6.24 -14.89
CA ASN A 32 83.47 -5.77 -16.07
C ASN A 32 82.06 -6.35 -16.12
N GLU A 33 81.86 -7.63 -15.81
CA GLU A 33 80.50 -8.19 -15.72
C GLU A 33 79.62 -7.47 -14.68
N ILE A 34 80.16 -7.22 -13.48
CA ILE A 34 79.44 -6.52 -12.42
C ILE A 34 79.13 -5.09 -12.85
N TYR A 35 80.10 -4.40 -13.44
CA TYR A 35 79.90 -3.04 -13.94
C TYR A 35 78.90 -3.06 -15.10
N ASP A 36 79.07 -3.84 -16.16
CA ASP A 36 78.09 -3.98 -17.25
C ASP A 36 76.65 -4.29 -16.76
N THR A 37 76.50 -4.99 -15.64
CA THR A 37 75.19 -5.31 -15.04
C THR A 37 74.63 -4.21 -14.13
N PHE A 38 75.48 -3.54 -13.35
CA PHE A 38 75.08 -2.65 -12.26
C PHE A 38 75.59 -1.20 -12.40
N GLY A 39 76.35 -0.86 -13.43
CA GLY A 39 76.90 0.48 -13.68
C GLY A 39 77.72 0.64 -14.96
N ASP A 40 78.57 1.68 -14.99
CA ASP A 40 79.52 1.94 -16.08
C ASP A 40 80.94 2.17 -15.55
N GLY A 41 81.19 1.80 -14.29
CA GLY A 41 82.43 2.06 -13.57
C GLY A 41 82.54 3.45 -12.93
N THR A 42 81.65 4.39 -13.26
CA THR A 42 81.61 5.75 -12.69
C THR A 42 80.27 6.06 -12.02
N ASN A 43 79.18 5.52 -12.56
CA ASN A 43 77.81 5.62 -12.07
C ASN A 43 77.24 4.22 -11.88
N LEU A 44 76.40 4.04 -10.87
CA LEU A 44 75.53 2.85 -10.78
C LEU A 44 74.38 3.02 -11.78
N VAL A 45 74.06 2.00 -12.59
CA VAL A 45 72.79 1.99 -13.32
C VAL A 45 71.70 1.83 -12.27
N SER A 46 71.13 2.96 -11.89
CA SER A 46 70.08 3.04 -10.91
C SER A 46 68.85 2.31 -11.46
N PHE A 47 68.65 1.06 -11.02
CA PHE A 47 67.34 0.39 -11.11
C PHE A 47 66.27 1.07 -10.24
N VAL A 48 66.60 2.17 -9.55
CA VAL A 48 65.75 2.78 -8.51
C VAL A 48 65.31 4.21 -8.87
N SER A 49 65.86 4.88 -9.89
CA SER A 49 65.51 6.28 -10.18
C SER A 49 64.64 6.48 -11.42
N PHE A 50 64.37 5.45 -12.22
CA PHE A 50 63.31 5.47 -13.23
C PHE A 50 62.64 4.09 -13.35
N ALA A 51 61.91 3.71 -12.30
CA ALA A 51 60.86 2.71 -12.42
C ALA A 51 59.63 3.33 -13.13
N THR A 52 59.79 3.92 -14.32
CA THR A 52 58.64 4.32 -15.16
C THR A 52 58.10 3.17 -16.01
N THR A 53 58.78 2.03 -16.04
CA THR A 53 58.18 0.77 -16.46
C THR A 53 58.83 -0.38 -15.66
N ALA A 54 58.57 -0.44 -14.36
CA ALA A 54 58.46 -1.76 -13.75
C ALA A 54 57.30 -2.43 -14.50
N GLY A 55 57.62 -3.43 -15.33
CA GLY A 55 56.62 -4.23 -16.01
C GLY A 55 55.51 -4.56 -15.03
N TYR A 56 54.27 -4.31 -15.45
CA TYR A 56 53.04 -4.58 -14.71
C TYR A 56 53.29 -5.32 -13.41
N SER A 57 53.19 -4.61 -12.28
CA SER A 57 52.90 -5.29 -11.04
C SER A 57 51.52 -5.92 -11.23
N THR A 58 51.49 -7.12 -11.79
CA THR A 58 50.31 -7.99 -11.84
C THR A 58 49.85 -8.36 -10.43
N ASN A 59 50.56 -7.89 -9.39
CA ASN A 59 50.27 -8.11 -8.00
C ASN A 59 50.05 -6.80 -7.18
N ALA A 60 49.92 -5.64 -7.81
CA ALA A 60 49.41 -4.44 -7.15
C ALA A 60 47.98 -4.19 -7.62
N GLY A 61 47.04 -4.94 -7.04
CA GLY A 61 45.69 -4.41 -6.87
C GLY A 61 45.76 -3.06 -6.15
N ILE A 62 44.76 -2.21 -6.42
CA ILE A 62 44.55 -0.87 -5.82
C ILE A 62 45.31 -0.73 -4.49
N ALA A 63 46.29 0.17 -4.44
CA ALA A 63 47.15 0.39 -3.28
C ALA A 63 46.31 0.74 -2.04
N SER A 64 45.98 -0.24 -1.21
CA SER A 64 45.20 -0.04 0.02
C SER A 64 46.06 0.37 1.21
N THR A 65 47.39 0.29 1.10
CA THR A 65 48.32 0.80 2.11
C THR A 65 49.55 1.41 1.43
N SER A 66 49.53 2.72 1.18
CA SER A 66 50.77 3.44 0.91
C SER A 66 50.75 4.71 1.74
N VAL A 67 51.69 4.81 2.68
CA VAL A 67 51.86 5.96 3.57
C VAL A 67 52.38 7.18 2.79
N LEU A 68 52.68 7.01 1.50
CA LEU A 68 53.19 8.04 0.59
C LEU A 68 52.81 7.76 -0.88
N ALA A 69 51.55 7.41 -1.19
CA ALA A 69 51.07 7.62 -2.57
C ALA A 69 50.48 9.03 -2.67
N GLY A 70 51.06 9.85 -3.55
CA GLY A 70 50.39 11.05 -4.02
C GLY A 70 49.01 10.67 -4.58
N MET A 71 48.02 11.51 -4.33
CA MET A 71 46.67 11.31 -4.84
C MET A 71 46.72 11.06 -6.36
N ALA A 72 46.11 9.96 -6.82
CA ALA A 72 45.92 9.77 -8.25
C ALA A 72 45.00 10.89 -8.76
N SER A 73 45.52 11.79 -9.59
CA SER A 73 44.79 12.98 -10.05
C SER A 73 43.54 12.62 -10.88
N SER A 74 43.53 11.45 -11.52
CA SER A 74 42.38 10.91 -12.26
C SER A 74 42.61 9.43 -12.57
N VAL A 75 41.55 8.65 -12.54
CA VAL A 75 41.49 7.35 -13.22
C VAL A 75 40.78 7.52 -14.56
N THR A 76 41.41 7.09 -15.65
CA THR A 76 40.82 7.21 -16.99
C THR A 76 39.87 6.04 -17.32
N GLY A 77 39.85 4.99 -16.49
CA GLY A 77 39.01 3.80 -16.66
C GLY A 77 38.16 3.49 -15.44
N ASN A 78 37.36 2.41 -15.54
CA ASN A 78 36.54 1.90 -14.44
C ASN A 78 37.41 1.51 -13.23
N ILE A 79 36.94 1.83 -12.03
CA ILE A 79 37.50 1.29 -10.78
C ILE A 79 36.59 0.16 -10.32
N ASP A 80 37.07 -1.08 -10.41
CA ASP A 80 36.42 -2.25 -9.82
C ASP A 80 36.91 -2.44 -8.38
N ILE A 81 36.10 -2.08 -7.39
CA ILE A 81 36.41 -2.27 -5.97
C ILE A 81 35.78 -3.58 -5.50
N ASN A 82 36.56 -4.67 -5.49
CA ASN A 82 36.15 -5.95 -4.92
C ASN A 82 36.60 -6.04 -3.46
N THR A 83 35.79 -5.50 -2.56
CA THR A 83 36.03 -5.54 -1.11
C THR A 83 34.83 -6.17 -0.40
N SER A 84 35.09 -6.87 0.70
CA SER A 84 34.05 -7.31 1.65
C SER A 84 33.74 -6.25 2.72
N GLY A 85 34.43 -5.10 2.68
CA GLY A 85 34.32 -4.02 3.66
C GLY A 85 33.57 -2.77 3.17
N VAL A 86 33.59 -1.73 3.99
CA VAL A 86 32.96 -0.44 3.68
C VAL A 86 33.81 0.34 2.66
N VAL A 87 33.16 0.83 1.60
CA VAL A 87 33.78 1.78 0.68
C VAL A 87 33.44 3.20 1.14
N THR A 88 34.41 3.92 1.68
CA THR A 88 34.28 5.34 2.04
C THR A 88 34.91 6.22 0.98
N SER A 89 34.19 7.25 0.52
CA SER A 89 34.76 8.29 -0.34
C SER A 89 34.35 9.68 0.17
N SER A 90 35.23 10.67 0.02
CA SER A 90 34.94 12.04 0.44
C SER A 90 34.14 12.83 -0.61
N TYR A 91 34.12 12.37 -1.86
CA TYR A 91 33.55 13.08 -3.02
C TYR A 91 33.02 12.12 -4.11
N ALA A 92 32.26 11.08 -3.76
CA ALA A 92 31.61 10.28 -4.79
C ALA A 92 30.31 10.94 -5.27
N ASP A 93 30.23 11.20 -6.57
CA ASP A 93 28.97 11.32 -7.28
C ASP A 93 28.57 9.93 -7.78
N ILE A 94 27.62 9.29 -7.08
CA ILE A 94 27.21 7.91 -7.38
C ILE A 94 25.96 7.97 -8.25
N GLY A 95 26.15 8.06 -9.57
CA GLY A 95 25.03 8.11 -10.52
C GLY A 95 24.17 6.85 -10.58
N LYS A 96 24.71 5.67 -10.18
CA LYS A 96 23.98 4.39 -10.13
C LYS A 96 24.55 3.47 -9.05
N ILE A 97 23.70 3.03 -8.12
CA ILE A 97 24.01 1.92 -7.20
C ILE A 97 23.41 0.65 -7.80
N THR A 98 24.25 -0.31 -8.21
CA THR A 98 23.80 -1.63 -8.67
C THR A 98 24.27 -2.68 -7.68
N ILE A 99 23.35 -3.25 -6.90
CA ILE A 99 23.65 -4.41 -6.05
C ILE A 99 23.46 -5.65 -6.90
N GLN A 100 24.55 -6.13 -7.51
CA GLN A 100 24.55 -7.38 -8.25
C GLN A 100 25.21 -8.45 -7.37
N GLN A 101 24.42 -9.24 -6.66
CA GLN A 101 24.93 -10.41 -5.95
C GLN A 101 24.22 -11.68 -6.43
N PRO A 102 24.94 -12.80 -6.65
CA PRO A 102 24.33 -14.12 -6.76
C PRO A 102 23.90 -14.58 -5.36
N GLY A 103 22.61 -14.51 -5.06
CA GLY A 103 22.04 -14.98 -3.79
C GLY A 103 21.32 -13.88 -3.00
N ALA A 104 20.21 -14.24 -2.37
CA ALA A 104 19.30 -13.33 -1.67
C ALA A 104 20.01 -12.53 -0.56
N ILE A 105 19.65 -11.26 -0.45
CA ILE A 105 20.16 -10.33 0.57
C ILE A 105 19.70 -10.86 1.95
N THR A 106 20.61 -11.48 2.69
CA THR A 106 20.32 -12.02 4.03
C THR A 106 20.59 -10.93 5.08
N ASP A 107 19.79 -9.86 5.07
CA ASP A 107 19.84 -8.70 6.00
C ASP A 107 20.91 -7.63 5.76
N GLY A 108 20.78 -6.85 4.67
CA GLY A 108 21.51 -5.58 4.52
C GLY A 108 20.66 -4.53 3.79
N PRO A 109 20.12 -3.49 4.47
CA PRO A 109 19.34 -2.44 3.81
C PRO A 109 20.19 -1.56 2.90
N ILE A 110 19.60 -1.06 1.80
CA ILE A 110 20.09 0.15 1.14
C ILE A 110 19.76 1.32 2.08
N GLU A 111 20.78 1.90 2.70
CA GLU A 111 20.64 3.07 3.57
C GLU A 111 21.22 4.31 2.87
N VAL A 112 20.37 5.32 2.62
CA VAL A 112 20.80 6.62 2.10
C VAL A 112 20.46 7.69 3.13
N GLY A 113 21.48 8.23 3.82
CA GLY A 113 21.35 9.35 4.77
C GLY A 113 22.01 9.07 6.14
N THR A 114 22.58 10.10 6.76
CA THR A 114 23.42 10.00 7.97
C THR A 114 22.68 10.21 9.31
N ALA A 115 21.35 10.34 9.32
CA ALA A 115 20.56 10.44 10.54
C ALA A 115 19.20 9.75 10.36
N ALA A 116 18.87 8.79 11.24
CA ALA A 116 17.55 8.16 11.40
C ALA A 116 16.70 8.01 10.11
N THR A 117 17.31 7.52 9.03
CA THR A 117 16.75 6.98 7.78
C THR A 117 15.50 7.61 7.15
N MET A 118 15.69 8.16 5.95
CA MET A 118 14.61 8.68 5.10
C MET A 118 14.12 7.67 4.04
N PHE A 119 14.89 6.64 3.68
CA PHE A 119 14.50 5.56 2.76
C PHE A 119 15.18 4.24 3.15
N ARG A 120 14.43 3.15 3.30
CA ARG A 120 14.90 1.80 3.66
C ARG A 120 14.21 0.74 2.80
N ILE A 121 14.93 -0.34 2.48
CA ILE A 121 14.36 -1.57 1.91
C ILE A 121 14.82 -2.76 2.75
N LYS A 122 13.90 -3.52 3.33
CA LYS A 122 14.18 -4.73 4.11
C LYS A 122 14.39 -5.96 3.20
N ALA A 123 14.97 -7.02 3.75
CA ALA A 123 15.17 -8.30 3.06
C ALA A 123 13.86 -8.99 2.64
N ASP A 124 12.75 -8.69 3.34
CA ASP A 124 11.39 -9.17 3.01
C ASP A 124 10.68 -8.31 1.94
N GLY A 125 11.36 -7.27 1.41
CA GLY A 125 10.84 -6.40 0.36
C GLY A 125 10.01 -5.21 0.85
N MET A 126 9.84 -5.01 2.16
CA MET A 126 9.15 -3.83 2.68
C MET A 126 10.01 -2.57 2.52
N VAL A 127 9.39 -1.49 2.02
CA VAL A 127 10.01 -0.19 1.79
C VAL A 127 9.51 0.82 2.81
N GLY A 128 10.42 1.50 3.51
CA GLY A 128 10.09 2.54 4.49
C GLY A 128 10.65 3.90 4.09
N ILE A 129 9.84 4.96 4.11
CA ILE A 129 10.26 6.35 4.00
C ILE A 129 9.94 7.04 5.33
N GLY A 130 10.95 7.58 6.01
CA GLY A 130 10.78 8.19 7.33
C GLY A 130 10.40 7.21 8.45
N THR A 131 10.55 5.91 8.24
CA THR A 131 10.32 4.88 9.28
C THR A 131 11.50 3.91 9.33
N SER A 132 11.78 3.41 10.53
CA SER A 132 12.86 2.45 10.75
C SER A 132 12.41 0.99 10.72
N LEU A 133 11.11 0.78 10.88
CA LEU A 133 10.49 -0.54 11.01
C LEU A 133 9.21 -0.56 10.17
N PRO A 134 9.30 -0.49 8.82
CA PRO A 134 8.11 -0.57 7.99
C PRO A 134 7.32 -1.85 8.31
N THR A 135 6.02 -1.70 8.58
CA THR A 135 5.07 -2.79 8.87
C THR A 135 4.16 -3.10 7.69
N SER A 136 4.28 -2.32 6.63
CA SER A 136 3.58 -2.48 5.34
C SER A 136 4.58 -2.51 4.20
N GLN A 137 4.17 -2.99 3.03
CA GLN A 137 5.05 -3.13 1.86
C GLN A 137 5.63 -1.78 1.39
N LEU A 138 4.88 -0.69 1.56
CA LEU A 138 5.38 0.68 1.48
C LEU A 138 4.80 1.48 2.65
N GLU A 139 5.65 1.97 3.55
CA GLU A 139 5.27 2.83 4.66
C GLU A 139 5.96 4.19 4.51
N VAL A 140 5.18 5.28 4.47
CA VAL A 140 5.70 6.66 4.44
C VAL A 140 5.23 7.38 5.70
N ALA A 141 6.13 7.57 6.66
CA ALA A 141 5.83 8.23 7.92
C ALA A 141 6.19 9.72 7.88
N SER A 142 5.42 10.55 8.58
CA SER A 142 5.69 11.98 8.74
C SER A 142 6.21 12.22 10.15
N PHE A 143 7.19 13.11 10.26
CA PHE A 143 7.74 13.58 11.53
C PHE A 143 7.15 14.94 11.96
N SER A 144 6.19 15.47 11.20
CA SER A 144 5.52 16.76 11.49
C SER A 144 4.05 16.72 11.09
N ASN A 145 3.20 17.41 11.85
CA ASN A 145 1.78 17.56 11.50
C ASN A 145 1.53 18.65 10.44
N GLU A 146 2.58 19.38 10.04
CA GLU A 146 2.48 20.55 9.16
C GLU A 146 2.58 20.18 7.68
N ASN A 147 3.14 19.01 7.35
CA ASN A 147 3.34 18.55 5.97
C ASN A 147 2.74 17.15 5.75
N PRO A 148 2.08 16.89 4.61
CA PRO A 148 1.56 15.57 4.30
C PRO A 148 2.69 14.54 4.11
N THR A 149 2.45 13.30 4.53
CA THR A 149 3.37 12.16 4.34
C THR A 149 3.65 11.88 2.87
N ILE A 150 2.61 11.96 2.04
CA ILE A 150 2.67 11.75 0.60
C ILE A 150 2.15 13.02 -0.05
N TRP A 151 3.07 13.82 -0.60
CA TRP A 151 2.72 15.00 -1.40
C TRP A 151 2.91 14.71 -2.88
N ALA A 152 1.84 14.28 -3.53
CA ALA A 152 1.87 14.04 -4.96
C ALA A 152 1.43 15.29 -5.74
N VAL A 153 2.40 16.08 -6.20
CA VAL A 153 2.16 17.19 -7.12
C VAL A 153 2.33 16.67 -8.55
N ALA A 154 1.22 16.42 -9.25
CA ALA A 154 1.29 16.04 -10.65
C ALA A 154 1.79 17.22 -11.51
N LYS A 155 2.79 16.99 -12.36
CA LYS A 155 3.16 17.94 -13.43
C LYS A 155 2.37 17.58 -14.70
N GLY A 156 1.63 18.54 -15.25
CA GLY A 156 0.76 18.31 -16.42
C GLY A 156 -0.55 17.59 -16.07
N ASN A 157 -1.09 16.78 -16.98
CA ASN A 157 -2.41 16.13 -16.85
C ASN A 157 -2.42 14.84 -16.00
N GLY A 158 -1.43 14.67 -15.11
CA GLY A 158 -1.35 13.50 -14.22
C GLY A 158 -2.24 13.65 -12.98
N TYR A 159 -2.60 12.53 -12.35
CA TYR A 159 -3.23 12.51 -11.02
C TYR A 159 -2.18 12.11 -9.99
N GLY A 160 -2.15 12.81 -8.85
CA GLY A 160 -1.08 12.65 -7.86
C GLY A 160 -1.05 11.28 -7.19
N LEU A 161 -2.20 10.75 -6.75
CA LEU A 161 -2.28 9.48 -6.06
C LEU A 161 -3.23 8.53 -6.81
N ARG A 162 -2.69 7.46 -7.37
CA ARG A 162 -3.47 6.37 -7.97
C ARG A 162 -3.32 5.13 -7.11
N VAL A 163 -4.44 4.52 -6.74
CA VAL A 163 -4.47 3.25 -5.98
C VAL A 163 -5.30 2.25 -6.79
N SER A 164 -4.69 1.11 -7.10
CA SER A 164 -5.33 0.02 -7.83
C SER A 164 -4.68 -1.31 -7.51
N ASP A 165 -5.45 -2.39 -7.64
CA ASP A 165 -4.98 -3.77 -7.66
C ASP A 165 -4.56 -4.24 -9.07
N GLY A 166 -4.64 -3.38 -10.09
CA GLY A 166 -4.25 -3.70 -11.47
C GLY A 166 -3.86 -2.49 -12.31
N ALA A 167 -3.57 -2.73 -13.59
CA ALA A 167 -3.31 -1.65 -14.54
C ALA A 167 -4.64 -0.94 -14.88
N ILE A 168 -4.87 0.25 -14.31
CA ILE A 168 -6.02 1.07 -14.68
C ILE A 168 -5.69 1.88 -15.94
N THR A 169 -6.42 1.64 -17.01
CA THR A 169 -6.38 2.46 -18.24
C THR A 169 -7.21 3.73 -18.11
N ASP A 170 -8.22 3.72 -17.24
CA ASP A 170 -9.00 4.89 -16.86
C ASP A 170 -8.23 5.78 -15.85
N ASN A 171 -8.31 7.08 -16.08
CA ASN A 171 -7.64 8.10 -15.32
C ASN A 171 -8.51 8.63 -14.15
N LYS A 172 -9.68 8.02 -13.89
CA LYS A 172 -10.76 8.54 -13.05
C LYS A 172 -10.90 7.90 -11.67
N SER A 173 -10.14 6.85 -11.33
CA SER A 173 -10.52 5.96 -10.21
C SER A 173 -10.49 6.60 -8.82
N PHE A 174 -9.47 7.41 -8.51
CA PHE A 174 -9.39 8.17 -7.25
C PHE A 174 -8.60 9.45 -7.50
N VAL A 175 -9.25 10.60 -7.37
CA VAL A 175 -8.68 11.91 -7.67
C VAL A 175 -8.86 12.82 -6.46
N VAL A 176 -7.76 13.40 -5.97
CA VAL A 176 -7.82 14.47 -4.96
C VAL A 176 -7.29 15.75 -5.60
N THR A 177 -8.12 16.79 -5.64
CA THR A 177 -7.76 18.09 -6.26
C THR A 177 -7.03 19.00 -5.30
N ASN A 178 -6.46 20.10 -5.81
CA ASN A 178 -5.87 21.17 -4.99
C ASN A 178 -6.90 21.92 -4.12
N GLU A 179 -8.19 21.75 -4.39
CA GLU A 179 -9.32 22.26 -3.60
C GLU A 179 -9.80 21.25 -2.54
N ALA A 180 -9.07 20.14 -2.37
CA ALA A 180 -9.38 19.02 -1.46
C ALA A 180 -10.71 18.30 -1.77
N TYR A 181 -11.14 18.32 -3.04
CA TYR A 181 -12.26 17.50 -3.50
C TYR A 181 -11.79 16.11 -3.87
N THR A 182 -12.58 15.11 -3.48
CA THR A 182 -12.34 13.70 -3.80
C THR A 182 -13.29 13.27 -4.90
N GLY A 183 -12.75 12.93 -6.07
CA GLY A 183 -13.45 12.30 -7.17
C GLY A 183 -13.24 10.79 -7.16
N ILE A 184 -14.32 10.02 -7.29
CA ILE A 184 -14.30 8.59 -7.60
C ILE A 184 -15.05 8.42 -8.93
N GLY A 185 -14.37 7.98 -9.97
CA GLY A 185 -14.93 7.99 -11.34
C GLY A 185 -14.94 9.40 -11.99
N SER A 186 -14.41 10.42 -11.33
CA SER A 186 -14.39 11.81 -11.80
C SER A 186 -12.99 12.42 -11.72
N THR A 187 -12.59 13.13 -12.78
CA THR A 187 -11.35 13.92 -12.81
C THR A 187 -11.57 15.39 -12.45
N SER A 188 -12.83 15.82 -12.41
CA SER A 188 -13.24 17.20 -12.15
C SER A 188 -14.39 17.18 -11.14
N PRO A 189 -14.14 16.72 -9.89
CA PRO A 189 -15.17 16.65 -8.88
C PRO A 189 -15.78 18.03 -8.62
N THR A 190 -17.09 18.13 -8.51
CA THR A 190 -17.81 19.40 -8.33
C THR A 190 -18.09 19.76 -6.87
N CYS A 191 -17.81 18.83 -5.96
CA CYS A 191 -17.98 18.99 -4.52
C CYS A 191 -16.97 18.12 -3.76
N ARG A 192 -16.99 18.20 -2.43
CA ARG A 192 -16.00 17.52 -1.55
C ARG A 192 -15.88 16.02 -1.80
N LEU A 193 -16.98 15.35 -2.14
CA LEU A 193 -17.00 13.95 -2.56
C LEU A 193 -17.94 13.81 -3.77
N ASP A 194 -17.37 13.62 -4.95
CA ASP A 194 -18.11 13.36 -6.20
C ASP A 194 -17.84 11.93 -6.65
N VAL A 195 -18.88 11.09 -6.61
CA VAL A 195 -18.83 9.71 -7.09
C VAL A 195 -19.62 9.62 -8.39
N GLN A 196 -18.92 9.50 -9.51
CA GLN A 196 -19.52 9.26 -10.82
C GLN A 196 -19.61 7.76 -11.06
N GLY A 197 -20.65 7.15 -10.50
CA GLY A 197 -20.91 5.73 -10.57
C GLY A 197 -21.76 5.24 -9.40
N ASP A 198 -21.83 3.93 -9.24
CA ASP A 198 -22.61 3.30 -8.18
C ASP A 198 -21.94 3.45 -6.81
N VAL A 199 -22.76 3.62 -5.78
CA VAL A 199 -22.34 3.61 -4.38
C VAL A 199 -23.08 2.48 -3.66
N LEU A 200 -22.36 1.44 -3.25
CA LEU A 200 -22.89 0.38 -2.39
C LEU A 200 -22.61 0.72 -0.92
N VAL A 201 -23.66 0.91 -0.13
CA VAL A 201 -23.56 1.08 1.32
C VAL A 201 -24.23 -0.12 2.00
N SER A 202 -23.44 -1.04 2.55
CA SER A 202 -23.96 -2.24 3.23
C SER A 202 -24.47 -1.98 4.65
N GLY A 203 -24.08 -0.85 5.24
CA GLY A 203 -24.53 -0.39 6.55
C GLY A 203 -25.56 0.73 6.48
N ALA A 204 -25.93 1.27 7.64
CA ALA A 204 -26.79 2.45 7.71
C ALA A 204 -26.02 3.72 7.27
N SER A 205 -26.66 4.55 6.44
CA SER A 205 -26.18 5.89 6.11
C SER A 205 -26.93 6.93 6.94
N THR A 206 -26.20 7.87 7.56
CA THR A 206 -26.78 9.01 8.29
C THR A 206 -26.43 10.30 7.55
N LEU A 207 -27.47 11.03 7.10
CA LEU A 207 -27.35 12.32 6.42
C LEU A 207 -28.07 13.37 7.28
N MET A 208 -27.36 14.46 7.64
CA MET A 208 -27.82 15.39 8.68
C MET A 208 -28.68 16.55 8.15
N ASP A 209 -28.50 16.91 6.88
CA ASP A 209 -29.16 18.06 6.26
C ASP A 209 -30.05 17.60 5.08
N GLN A 210 -30.14 18.41 4.02
CA GLN A 210 -30.93 18.09 2.85
C GLN A 210 -30.35 16.89 2.08
N VAL A 211 -31.24 16.00 1.65
CA VAL A 211 -30.95 14.93 0.70
C VAL A 211 -31.77 15.18 -0.57
N ASN A 212 -31.10 15.24 -1.71
CA ASN A 212 -31.74 15.45 -3.00
C ASN A 212 -31.63 14.17 -3.84
N PHE A 213 -32.77 13.54 -4.13
CA PHE A 213 -32.87 12.47 -5.12
C PHE A 213 -33.40 13.06 -6.43
N ASN A 214 -32.51 13.24 -7.41
CA ASN A 214 -32.86 13.88 -8.69
C ASN A 214 -33.51 12.92 -9.71
N SER A 215 -33.71 11.65 -9.32
CA SER A 215 -34.27 10.60 -10.15
C SER A 215 -35.13 9.66 -9.30
N ASP A 216 -35.48 8.50 -9.84
CA ASP A 216 -36.37 7.53 -9.20
C ASP A 216 -35.77 6.96 -7.90
N ILE A 217 -36.65 6.67 -6.95
CA ILE A 217 -36.33 5.96 -5.70
C ILE A 217 -36.96 4.57 -5.81
N THR A 218 -36.12 3.52 -5.76
CA THR A 218 -36.59 2.13 -5.78
C THR A 218 -36.43 1.52 -4.40
N GLU A 219 -37.49 0.89 -3.90
CA GLU A 219 -37.53 0.21 -2.61
C GLU A 219 -37.64 -1.32 -2.80
N LYS A 220 -37.17 -2.09 -1.80
CA LYS A 220 -37.32 -3.55 -1.82
C LYS A 220 -38.75 -3.95 -1.44
N VAL A 221 -39.37 -4.75 -2.29
CA VAL A 221 -40.67 -5.38 -2.05
C VAL A 221 -40.46 -6.77 -1.43
N VAL A 222 -41.23 -7.07 -0.38
CA VAL A 222 -41.27 -8.38 0.29
C VAL A 222 -42.53 -9.12 -0.15
N GLY A 223 -42.35 -10.33 -0.67
CA GLY A 223 -43.43 -11.16 -1.19
C GLY A 223 -43.84 -10.82 -2.63
N ASN A 224 -44.91 -11.46 -3.08
CA ASN A 224 -45.61 -11.16 -4.33
C ASN A 224 -47.14 -11.20 -4.09
N TYR A 225 -47.93 -10.69 -5.03
CA TYR A 225 -49.39 -10.60 -4.90
C TYR A 225 -50.13 -11.95 -4.72
N SER A 226 -49.47 -13.08 -4.94
CA SER A 226 -50.03 -14.43 -4.71
C SER A 226 -49.49 -15.11 -3.46
N ASP A 227 -48.51 -14.53 -2.77
CA ASP A 227 -47.94 -15.12 -1.57
C ASP A 227 -48.94 -15.07 -0.43
N VAL A 228 -49.21 -16.24 0.17
CA VAL A 228 -50.07 -16.32 1.35
C VAL A 228 -49.30 -15.83 2.57
N MET A 229 -49.76 -14.72 3.14
CA MET A 229 -49.20 -14.13 4.34
C MET A 229 -49.37 -15.07 5.53
N SER A 230 -48.26 -15.32 6.22
CA SER A 230 -48.24 -16.18 7.41
C SER A 230 -48.74 -15.43 8.63
N VAL A 231 -50.06 -15.48 8.85
CA VAL A 231 -50.69 -14.98 10.08
C VAL A 231 -50.62 -16.08 11.15
N SER A 232 -50.12 -15.75 12.33
CA SER A 232 -50.00 -16.72 13.44
C SER A 232 -51.38 -17.21 13.91
N ALA A 233 -51.40 -18.33 14.66
CA ALA A 233 -52.64 -18.88 15.22
C ALA A 233 -53.40 -17.90 16.14
N GLY A 234 -52.69 -16.94 16.77
CA GLY A 234 -53.30 -15.86 17.56
C GLY A 234 -53.84 -14.69 16.72
N GLY A 235 -53.67 -14.73 15.40
CA GLY A 235 -54.07 -13.69 14.45
C GLY A 235 -53.05 -12.55 14.30
N THR A 236 -51.83 -12.70 14.83
CA THR A 236 -50.75 -11.70 14.64
C THR A 236 -50.08 -11.88 13.28
N PHE A 237 -50.03 -10.80 12.51
CA PHE A 237 -49.17 -10.69 11.32
C PHE A 237 -47.88 -9.92 11.66
N THR A 238 -46.73 -10.50 11.30
CA THR A 238 -45.41 -9.92 11.60
C THR A 238 -44.76 -9.33 10.36
N ILE A 239 -44.31 -8.09 10.46
CA ILE A 239 -43.63 -7.34 9.41
C ILE A 239 -42.22 -7.03 9.90
N ASP A 240 -41.22 -7.62 9.25
CA ASP A 240 -39.81 -7.33 9.47
C ASP A 240 -39.35 -6.22 8.52
N VAL A 241 -39.20 -5.00 9.04
CA VAL A 241 -38.83 -3.84 8.22
C VAL A 241 -37.39 -3.89 7.71
N SER A 242 -36.55 -4.81 8.22
CA SER A 242 -35.21 -5.03 7.66
C SER A 242 -35.24 -5.78 6.34
N GLN A 243 -36.34 -6.47 6.03
CA GLN A 243 -36.49 -7.21 4.78
C GLN A 243 -37.00 -6.33 3.64
N GLY A 244 -37.66 -5.21 3.93
CA GLY A 244 -38.17 -4.22 2.97
C GLY A 244 -39.23 -3.32 3.61
N SER A 245 -39.50 -2.16 2.99
CA SER A 245 -40.52 -1.20 3.43
C SER A 245 -41.88 -1.45 2.78
N VAL A 246 -41.93 -2.23 1.70
CA VAL A 246 -43.16 -2.58 0.98
C VAL A 246 -43.37 -4.09 1.06
N VAL A 247 -44.56 -4.52 1.47
CA VAL A 247 -44.94 -5.93 1.60
C VAL A 247 -46.20 -6.16 0.77
N CYS A 248 -46.26 -7.25 0.00
CA CYS A 248 -47.47 -7.62 -0.72
C CYS A 248 -47.84 -9.10 -0.59
N GLY A 249 -49.13 -9.41 -0.77
CA GLY A 249 -49.63 -10.78 -0.74
C GLY A 249 -51.12 -10.90 -0.38
N VAL A 250 -51.51 -12.11 0.02
CA VAL A 250 -52.90 -12.49 0.33
C VAL A 250 -53.00 -12.93 1.79
N ALA A 251 -54.01 -12.47 2.52
CA ALA A 251 -54.39 -13.08 3.78
C ALA A 251 -55.59 -14.01 3.60
N THR A 252 -55.60 -15.14 4.31
CA THR A 252 -56.68 -16.12 4.28
C THR A 252 -57.37 -16.26 5.64
N THR A 253 -57.11 -15.32 6.54
CA THR A 253 -57.68 -15.25 7.89
C THR A 253 -57.69 -13.80 8.37
N SER A 254 -58.41 -13.54 9.46
CA SER A 254 -58.38 -12.22 10.10
C SER A 254 -57.02 -11.94 10.72
N ILE A 255 -56.52 -10.73 10.51
CA ILE A 255 -55.35 -10.20 11.19
C ILE A 255 -55.86 -9.45 12.43
N SER A 256 -55.82 -10.12 13.58
CA SER A 256 -56.28 -9.56 14.85
C SER A 256 -55.27 -8.60 15.47
N SER A 257 -53.99 -8.67 15.07
CA SER A 257 -52.92 -7.83 15.63
C SER A 257 -51.72 -7.72 14.70
N TRP A 258 -50.91 -6.68 14.92
CA TRP A 258 -49.73 -6.37 14.12
C TRP A 258 -48.44 -6.47 14.96
N ALA A 259 -47.36 -6.95 14.37
CA ALA A 259 -46.04 -6.94 14.99
C ALA A 259 -45.00 -6.38 14.01
N PHE A 260 -44.43 -5.22 14.31
CA PHE A 260 -43.32 -4.67 13.56
C PHE A 260 -42.00 -5.02 14.25
N THR A 261 -41.09 -5.68 13.55
CA THR A 261 -39.76 -6.06 14.07
C THR A 261 -38.65 -5.35 13.32
N ASN A 262 -37.48 -5.24 13.96
CA ASN A 262 -36.30 -4.55 13.45
C ASN A 262 -36.52 -3.07 13.10
N VAL A 263 -37.50 -2.44 13.74
CA VAL A 263 -37.72 -0.99 13.67
C VAL A 263 -36.58 -0.27 14.42
N SER A 264 -36.14 0.88 13.93
CA SER A 264 -35.08 1.65 14.60
C SER A 264 -35.46 1.95 16.06
N GLY A 265 -34.56 1.60 16.98
CA GLY A 265 -34.71 1.89 18.40
C GLY A 265 -34.35 3.32 18.80
N GLN A 266 -33.92 4.16 17.86
CA GLN A 266 -33.47 5.51 18.17
C GLN A 266 -34.65 6.47 18.35
N ASN A 267 -34.48 7.44 19.25
CA ASN A 267 -35.42 8.55 19.40
C ASN A 267 -35.38 9.46 18.16
N SER A 268 -36.46 10.21 17.96
CA SER A 268 -36.63 11.12 16.82
C SER A 268 -36.43 10.39 15.48
N LYS A 269 -37.09 9.25 15.33
CA LYS A 269 -37.12 8.47 14.09
C LYS A 269 -38.54 8.06 13.75
N ALA A 270 -38.78 7.96 12.45
CA ALA A 270 -39.99 7.36 11.89
C ALA A 270 -39.58 6.23 10.96
N THR A 271 -40.40 5.18 10.93
CA THR A 271 -40.29 4.07 10.00
C THR A 271 -41.64 3.86 9.34
N THR A 272 -41.65 3.83 8.02
CA THR A 272 -42.85 3.59 7.22
C THR A 272 -42.82 2.16 6.69
N ALA A 273 -43.94 1.47 6.79
CA ALA A 273 -44.15 0.18 6.15
C ALA A 273 -45.49 0.21 5.40
N THR A 274 -45.48 -0.15 4.13
CA THR A 274 -46.68 -0.23 3.29
C THR A 274 -47.00 -1.68 3.01
N LEU A 275 -48.24 -2.07 3.31
CA LEU A 275 -48.78 -3.38 3.03
C LEU A 275 -49.82 -3.27 1.91
N ILE A 276 -49.67 -4.05 0.85
CA ILE A 276 -50.67 -4.23 -0.20
C ILE A 276 -51.21 -5.64 -0.05
N ILE A 277 -52.45 -5.76 0.40
CA ILE A 277 -53.02 -7.03 0.84
C ILE A 277 -54.40 -7.27 0.27
N ASN A 278 -54.62 -8.47 -0.27
CA ASN A 278 -55.96 -8.98 -0.53
C ASN A 278 -56.32 -10.00 0.55
N ALA A 279 -57.18 -9.62 1.49
CA ALA A 279 -57.61 -10.55 2.53
C ALA A 279 -58.89 -11.32 2.14
N GLY A 280 -59.76 -10.76 1.29
CA GLY A 280 -61.09 -11.29 1.04
C GLY A 280 -62.16 -10.67 1.93
N VAL A 281 -63.43 -10.88 1.56
CA VAL A 281 -64.58 -10.41 2.36
C VAL A 281 -64.76 -11.30 3.59
N GLY A 282 -65.02 -10.68 4.74
CA GLY A 282 -65.37 -11.38 5.98
C GLY A 282 -64.21 -11.57 6.97
N TYR A 283 -62.99 -11.16 6.59
CA TYR A 283 -61.88 -11.02 7.54
C TYR A 283 -61.80 -9.60 8.10
N THR A 284 -60.92 -9.40 9.07
CA THR A 284 -60.78 -8.13 9.78
C THR A 284 -59.32 -7.74 9.96
N TYR A 285 -59.08 -6.44 10.03
CA TYR A 285 -57.84 -5.85 10.52
C TYR A 285 -58.05 -5.41 11.98
N GLY A 286 -57.12 -5.74 12.86
CA GLY A 286 -57.24 -5.49 14.30
C GLY A 286 -56.41 -4.32 14.80
N ASP A 287 -56.75 -3.82 15.99
CA ASP A 287 -56.08 -2.69 16.65
C ASP A 287 -54.76 -3.01 17.37
N PRO A 288 -54.62 -4.15 18.09
CA PRO A 288 -53.42 -4.42 18.88
C PRO A 288 -52.14 -4.42 18.04
N VAL A 289 -51.10 -3.75 18.52
CA VAL A 289 -49.80 -3.69 17.84
C VAL A 289 -48.62 -3.77 18.80
N THR A 290 -47.56 -4.43 18.36
CA THR A 290 -46.25 -4.43 19.02
C THR A 290 -45.18 -3.85 18.09
N VAL A 291 -44.19 -3.18 18.68
CA VAL A 291 -42.99 -2.70 17.97
C VAL A 291 -41.76 -3.24 18.69
N ASN A 292 -40.95 -4.04 18.00
CA ASN A 292 -39.83 -4.79 18.56
C ASN A 292 -40.21 -5.55 19.84
N GLY A 293 -41.39 -6.19 19.84
CA GLY A 293 -41.92 -6.96 20.96
C GLY A 293 -42.58 -6.12 22.08
N ALA A 294 -42.45 -4.80 22.09
CA ALA A 294 -43.11 -3.94 23.06
C ALA A 294 -44.54 -3.60 22.63
N SER A 295 -45.53 -3.86 23.48
CA SER A 295 -46.93 -3.52 23.22
C SER A 295 -47.18 -2.02 23.23
N ILE A 296 -47.93 -1.54 22.24
CA ILE A 296 -48.41 -0.16 22.18
C ILE A 296 -49.82 -0.12 22.77
N ALA A 297 -49.94 0.38 24.01
CA ALA A 297 -51.19 0.32 24.79
C ALA A 297 -52.40 0.95 24.07
N ALA A 298 -52.17 1.94 23.22
CA ALA A 298 -53.22 2.66 22.51
C ALA A 298 -53.59 2.05 21.14
N GLY A 299 -53.01 0.89 20.80
CA GLY A 299 -53.18 0.21 19.52
C GLY A 299 -52.65 1.01 18.32
N VAL A 300 -53.04 0.57 17.13
CA VAL A 300 -52.90 1.33 15.88
C VAL A 300 -53.87 2.52 15.89
N LYS A 301 -53.37 3.69 15.49
CA LYS A 301 -54.19 4.89 15.27
C LYS A 301 -54.67 4.93 13.82
N TRP A 302 -55.85 4.39 13.58
CA TRP A 302 -56.47 4.37 12.26
C TRP A 302 -57.04 5.72 11.84
N VAL A 303 -56.92 6.04 10.55
CA VAL A 303 -57.75 7.09 9.94
C VAL A 303 -59.22 6.69 10.08
N GLY A 304 -60.04 7.59 10.64
CA GLY A 304 -61.46 7.31 10.92
C GLY A 304 -61.74 6.70 12.30
N GLY A 305 -60.71 6.37 13.09
CA GLY A 305 -60.83 5.98 14.51
C GLY A 305 -60.99 4.48 14.78
N ASN A 306 -61.31 3.67 13.76
CA ASN A 306 -61.49 2.23 13.85
C ASN A 306 -60.76 1.52 12.69
N PRO A 307 -60.35 0.25 12.84
CA PRO A 307 -59.82 -0.53 11.72
C PRO A 307 -60.85 -0.62 10.58
N PRO A 308 -60.42 -0.50 9.32
CA PRO A 308 -61.29 -0.76 8.19
C PRO A 308 -61.63 -2.25 8.09
N PRO A 309 -62.77 -2.62 7.48
CA PRO A 309 -63.00 -3.99 7.08
C PRO A 309 -62.03 -4.40 5.95
N SER A 310 -61.74 -5.69 5.85
CA SER A 310 -61.04 -6.21 4.67
C SER A 310 -61.98 -6.34 3.47
N THR A 311 -61.40 -6.38 2.26
CA THR A 311 -62.18 -6.52 1.03
C THR A 311 -61.69 -7.62 0.11
N ALA A 312 -62.45 -7.90 -0.96
CA ALA A 312 -62.10 -8.89 -1.97
C ALA A 312 -61.04 -8.41 -2.98
N ASN A 313 -60.61 -7.15 -2.90
CA ASN A 313 -59.62 -6.57 -3.78
C ASN A 313 -58.41 -6.10 -2.96
N ASP A 314 -57.48 -5.38 -3.58
CA ASP A 314 -56.29 -4.91 -2.90
C ASP A 314 -56.64 -3.81 -1.89
N ASP A 315 -56.24 -4.02 -0.65
CA ASP A 315 -56.26 -3.04 0.42
C ASP A 315 -54.83 -2.54 0.64
N ILE A 316 -54.65 -1.22 0.64
CA ILE A 316 -53.36 -0.57 0.90
C ILE A 316 -53.38 -0.04 2.33
N LEU A 317 -52.53 -0.59 3.18
CA LEU A 317 -52.35 -0.16 4.57
C LEU A 317 -50.94 0.40 4.74
N THR A 318 -50.83 1.72 4.96
CA THR A 318 -49.54 2.38 5.20
C THR A 318 -49.41 2.73 6.67
N PHE A 319 -48.46 2.07 7.33
CA PHE A 319 -48.16 2.26 8.73
C PHE A 319 -47.02 3.25 8.91
N SER A 320 -47.21 4.23 9.80
CA SER A 320 -46.17 5.14 10.27
C SER A 320 -45.85 4.84 11.73
N ILE A 321 -44.67 4.27 11.99
CA ILE A 321 -44.18 3.94 13.33
C ILE A 321 -43.23 5.05 13.75
N ILE A 322 -43.65 5.85 14.73
CA ILE A 322 -42.94 7.06 15.14
C ILE A 322 -42.45 6.88 16.57
N ARG A 323 -41.16 7.11 16.80
CA ARG A 323 -40.57 7.29 18.13
C ARG A 323 -40.18 8.75 18.30
N ASP A 324 -40.82 9.42 19.25
CA ASP A 324 -40.55 10.83 19.51
C ASP A 324 -39.19 11.05 20.21
N SER A 325 -38.86 12.31 20.49
CA SER A 325 -37.60 12.67 21.15
C SER A 325 -37.50 12.15 22.60
N THR A 326 -38.63 11.87 23.25
CA THR A 326 -38.71 11.34 24.62
C THR A 326 -38.70 9.82 24.67
N GLY A 327 -38.79 9.16 23.51
CA GLY A 327 -38.79 7.70 23.38
C GLY A 327 -40.18 7.05 23.37
N VAL A 328 -41.25 7.84 23.35
CA VAL A 328 -42.62 7.30 23.23
C VAL A 328 -42.84 6.85 21.78
N THR A 329 -43.30 5.60 21.61
CA THR A 329 -43.65 5.05 20.30
C THR A 329 -45.16 5.07 20.07
N ARG A 330 -45.57 5.50 18.87
CA ARG A 330 -46.95 5.43 18.37
C ARG A 330 -46.96 4.85 16.96
N VAL A 331 -48.06 4.18 16.61
CA VAL A 331 -48.27 3.60 15.29
C VAL A 331 -49.55 4.20 14.71
N TYR A 332 -49.45 4.79 13.53
CA TYR A 332 -50.58 5.31 12.76
C TYR A 332 -50.77 4.45 11.51
N CYS A 333 -52.01 4.31 11.04
CA CYS A 333 -52.28 3.66 9.77
C CYS A 333 -53.26 4.48 8.93
N SER A 334 -52.84 4.80 7.71
CA SER A 334 -53.74 5.26 6.65
C SER A 334 -54.09 4.09 5.75
N SER A 335 -55.36 3.97 5.40
CA SER A 335 -55.86 2.85 4.61
C SER A 335 -56.64 3.33 3.39
N SER A 336 -56.33 2.74 2.23
CA SER A 336 -57.14 2.80 1.02
C SER A 336 -57.63 1.40 0.72
N ILE A 337 -58.95 1.22 0.66
CA ILE A 337 -59.59 -0.09 0.73
C ILE A 337 -60.32 -0.38 -0.58
N ASN A 338 -60.39 -1.64 -0.99
CA ASN A 338 -61.12 -2.10 -2.18
C ASN A 338 -60.60 -1.54 -3.52
N ILE A 339 -59.29 -1.58 -3.74
CA ILE A 339 -58.65 -1.09 -4.96
C ILE A 339 -58.63 -2.18 -6.03
N SER A 340 -59.26 -1.92 -7.16
CA SER A 340 -59.39 -2.83 -8.32
C SER A 340 -58.39 -2.56 -9.43
#